data_AF-A0A7C5XK31-F1
#
_entry.id   AF-A0A7C5XK31-F1
#
_cell.length_a   1.000
_cell.length_b   1.000
_cell.length_c   1.000
_cell.angle_alpha   90.00
_cell.angle_beta   90.00
_cell.angle_gamma   90.00
#
_symmetry.space_group_name_H-M   'P 1'
#
loop_
_entity.id
_entity.type
_entity.pdbx_description
1 polymer ?
#
loop_
_entity_poly.entity_id
_entity_poly.type
_entity_poly.pdbx_seq_one_letter_code
_entity_poly.pdbx_strand_id
1 'polypeptide(L)' 'MMVEKLPSTYASILNALVELYMATKRPIKSKDIADKLGINEGTVRNSMVALRAMGYI' A
#
# COMPACT_ATOMS: atom_id res chain seq x y z
N MET A 1 2.78 -7.09 24.30
CA MET A 1 2.03 -6.32 23.29
C MET A 1 2.03 -7.17 22.02
N MET A 2 0.91 -7.82 21.68
CA MET A 2 0.82 -8.54 20.41
C MET A 2 0.73 -7.49 19.31
N VAL A 3 1.74 -7.42 18.44
CA VAL A 3 1.62 -6.72 17.17
C VAL A 3 0.71 -7.60 16.33
N GLU A 4 -0.55 -7.23 16.15
CA GLU A 4 -1.41 -7.91 15.20
C GLU A 4 -0.74 -7.88 13.83
N LYS A 5 -0.60 -9.07 13.23
CA LYS A 5 0.06 -9.19 11.94
C LYS A 5 -0.83 -8.52 10.90
N LEU A 6 -0.30 -7.47 10.27
CA LEU A 6 -0.99 -6.77 9.18
C LEU A 6 -1.45 -7.80 8.13
N PRO A 7 -2.70 -7.74 7.65
CA PRO A 7 -3.16 -8.59 6.56
C PRO A 7 -2.18 -8.57 5.39
N SER A 8 -1.96 -9.71 4.74
CA SER A 8 -0.96 -9.87 3.69
C SER A 8 -1.12 -8.84 2.55
N THR A 9 -2.36 -8.53 2.17
CA THR A 9 -2.68 -7.50 1.18
C THR A 9 -2.19 -6.11 1.61
N TYR A 10 -2.37 -5.73 2.87
CA TYR A 10 -1.91 -4.44 3.38
C TYR A 10 -0.38 -4.37 3.42
N ALA A 11 0.28 -5.45 3.82
CA ALA A 11 1.74 -5.51 3.83
C ALA A 11 2.32 -5.41 2.41
N SER A 12 1.75 -6.13 1.44
CA SER A 12 2.17 -6.06 0.03
C SER A 12 1.98 -4.66 -0.56
N ILE A 13 0.86 -4.00 -0.25
CA ILE A 13 0.58 -2.63 -0.71
C ILE A 13 1.54 -1.63 -0.09
N LEU A 14 1.81 -1.73 1.22
CA LEU A 14 2.75 -0.84 1.90
C LEU A 14 4.18 -1.00 1.37
N ASN A 15 4.63 -2.24 1.16
CA ASN A 15 5.94 -2.51 0.56
C ASN A 15 6.03 -1.94 -0.86
N ALA A 16 5.02 -2.19 -1.71
CA ALA A 16 4.97 -1.63 -3.06
C ALA A 16 4.99 -0.09 -3.07
N LEU A 17 4.26 0.54 -2.16
CA LEU A 17 4.26 2.00 -2.00
C LEU A 17 5.66 2.52 -1.65
N VAL A 18 6.32 1.93 -0.65
CA VAL A 18 7.66 2.34 -0.21
C VAL A 18 8.68 2.15 -1.34
N GLU A 19 8.66 1.01 -2.02
CA GLU A 19 9.57 0.74 -3.15
C GLU A 19 9.42 1.79 -4.26
N LEU A 20 8.17 2.07 -4.69
CA LEU A 20 7.90 3.03 -5.74
C LEU A 20 8.27 4.46 -5.32
N TYR A 21 7.99 4.83 -4.06
CA TYR A 21 8.38 6.13 -3.52
C TYR A 21 9.90 6.27 -3.44
N MET A 22 10.62 5.24 -3.02
CA MET A 22 12.08 5.28 -2.93
C MET A 22 12.73 5.41 -4.31
N ALA A 23 12.17 4.78 -5.34
CA ALA A 23 12.66 4.86 -6.71
C ALA A 23 12.41 6.23 -7.37
N THR A 24 11.27 6.86 -7.08
CA THR A 24 10.83 8.07 -7.81
C THR A 24 10.93 9.37 -7.01
N LYS A 25 10.96 9.27 -5.68
CA LYS A 25 10.84 10.39 -4.72
C LYS A 25 9.64 11.28 -4.99
N ARG A 26 8.53 10.70 -5.45
CA ARG A 26 7.27 11.39 -5.79
C ARG A 26 6.07 10.69 -5.15
N PRO A 27 4.95 11.40 -4.94
CA PRO A 27 3.70 10.77 -4.53
C PRO A 27 3.29 9.65 -5.49
N ILE A 28 2.88 8.51 -4.94
CA ILE A 28 2.55 7.30 -5.71
C ILE A 28 1.03 7.18 -5.85
N LYS A 29 0.55 6.89 -7.06
CA LYS A 29 -0.88 6.70 -7.32
C LYS A 29 -1.28 5.25 -7.03
N SER A 30 -2.56 5.04 -6.69
CA SER A 30 -3.12 3.69 -6.51
C SER A 30 -2.92 2.81 -7.73
N LYS A 31 -3.02 3.39 -8.94
CA LYS A 31 -2.79 2.67 -10.20
C LYS A 31 -1.38 2.09 -10.30
N ASP A 32 -0.35 2.84 -9.90
CA ASP A 32 1.03 2.37 -9.99
C ASP A 32 1.28 1.14 -9.10
N ILE A 33 0.67 1.14 -7.91
CA ILE A 33 0.71 0.00 -6.99
C ILE A 33 -0.09 -1.18 -7.54
N ALA A 34 -1.26 -0.93 -8.13
CA ALA A 34 -2.12 -1.95 -8.72
C ALA A 34 -1.42 -2.66 -9.88
N ASP A 35 -0.80 -1.89 -10.78
CA ASP A 35 -0.05 -2.38 -11.93
C ASP A 35 1.17 -3.22 -11.46
N LYS A 36 1.89 -2.77 -10.43
CA LYS A 36 3.03 -3.51 -9.86
C LYS A 36 2.62 -4.83 -9.19
N LEU A 37 1.49 -4.86 -8.50
CA LEU A 37 1.02 -6.02 -7.74
C LEU A 37 0.11 -6.96 -8.56
N GLY A 38 -0.33 -6.54 -9.75
CA GLY A 38 -1.27 -7.32 -10.57
C GLY A 38 -2.65 -7.47 -9.92
N ILE A 39 -3.12 -6.45 -9.18
CA ILE A 39 -4.41 -6.48 -8.48
C ILE A 39 -5.32 -5.32 -8.89
N ASN A 40 -6.59 -5.40 -8.52
CA ASN A 40 -7.56 -4.34 -8.82
C ASN A 40 -7.21 -3.02 -8.09
N GLU A 41 -7.26 -1.89 -8.81
CA GLU A 41 -6.96 -0.57 -8.25
C GLU A 41 -7.92 -0.17 -7.11
N GLY A 42 -9.19 -0.57 -7.17
CA GLY A 42 -10.17 -0.36 -6.10
C GLY A 42 -9.77 -1.03 -4.79
N THR A 43 -9.20 -2.25 -4.87
CA THR A 43 -8.64 -2.94 -3.69
C THR A 43 -7.49 -2.17 -3.08
N VAL A 44 -6.62 -1.58 -3.91
CA VAL A 44 -5.52 -0.72 -3.45
C VAL A 44 -6.06 0.51 -2.74
N ARG A 45 -7.03 1.23 -3.36
CA ARG A 45 -7.63 2.44 -2.77
C ARG A 45 -8.26 2.15 -1.40
N ASN A 46 -9.06 1.08 -1.29
CA ASN A 46 -9.68 0.68 -0.03
C ASN A 46 -8.62 0.37 1.05
N SER A 47 -7.57 -0.35 0.66
CA SER A 47 -6.47 -0.67 1.56
C SER A 47 -5.69 0.58 1.99
N MET A 48 -5.46 1.55 1.09
CA MET A 48 -4.80 2.81 1.42
C MET A 48 -5.63 3.65 2.41
N VAL A 49 -6.96 3.65 2.30
CA VAL A 49 -7.83 4.31 3.29
C VAL A 49 -7.66 3.68 4.67
N ALA A 50 -7.66 2.34 4.76
CA ALA A 50 -7.42 1.62 6.01
C ALA A 50 -6.01 1.89 6.56
N LEU A 51 -4.98 1.83 5.71
CA LEU A 51 -3.59 2.10 6.09
C LEU A 51 -3.39 3.53 6.63
N ARG A 52 -4.08 4.52 6.04
CA ARG A 52 -4.10 5.90 6.54
C ARG A 52 -4.76 6.01 7.91
N ALA A 53 -5.91 5.36 8.10
CA ALA A 53 -6.59 5.34 9.40
C ALA A 53 -5.75 4.69 10.51
N MET A 54 -4.88 3.75 10.16
CA MET A 54 -3.93 3.09 11.08
C MET A 54 -2.62 3.88 11.28
N GLY A 55 -2.40 4.98 10.56
CA GLY A 55 -1.20 5.81 10.70
C GLY A 55 0.05 5.30 9.99
N TYR A 56 -0.09 4.38 9.04
CA TYR A 56 1.05 3.91 8.22
C TYR A 56 1.42 4.88 7.09
N ILE A 57 0.46 5.65 6.56
CA ILE A 57 0.59 6.55 5.39
C ILE A 57 -0.31 7.78 5.45
#